data_AF-R6FIN1-F1
#
_entry.id   AF-R6FIN1-F1
#
_cell.length_a   1.000
_cell.length_b   1.000
_cell.length_c   1.000
_cell.angle_alpha   90.00
_cell.angle_beta   90.00
_cell.angle_gamma   90.00
#
_symmetry.space_group_name_H-M   'P 1'
#
loop_
_entity.id
_entity.type
_entity.pdbx_description
1 polymer ?
#
loop_
_entity_poly.entity_id
_entity_poly.type
_entity_poly.pdbx_seq_one_letter_code
_entity_poly.pdbx_strand_id
1 'polypeptide(L)'
;MKFKYLFLAAGLLMGMSGCDDKLETFETVGEIKAPTAIESTAIHYESLPGQIRLYWTVTEDPGFEYLKVYYYDHLSKEDVTLLVSKYTGEVLIDNTLARFGDYTFAFQTFNAANEGSAMTEVKAVSGPAPITLSETKRTKVALTADQLSTDNQEPTEGPIANLIDNNTNTFFHTRWSSPQVPLPQYIQVDFNEEHENFAIQYTTRNVGNSDGFPTAADLQISQDGVEWETVTSLSGLPAKSVTEYVSDFVIPGKKFKHFRFLVTSASANAKYFHMSEFSFYDVEVEVYDPETAPLD
;
A
#
# COMPACT_ATOMS: atom_id res chain seq x y z
N MET A 1 28.41 20.49 -9.45
CA MET A 1 28.73 21.92 -9.67
C MET A 1 28.95 22.55 -8.30
N LYS A 2 30.19 22.85 -7.92
CA LYS A 2 30.56 23.39 -6.60
C LYS A 2 30.40 24.91 -6.63
N PHE A 3 29.56 25.49 -5.76
CA PHE A 3 29.59 26.93 -5.51
C PHE A 3 30.36 27.23 -4.22
N LYS A 4 31.56 27.79 -4.42
CA LYS A 4 32.31 28.53 -3.41
C LYS A 4 31.83 29.98 -3.47
N TYR A 5 31.59 30.60 -2.32
CA TYR A 5 31.68 32.06 -2.20
C TYR A 5 32.72 32.42 -1.15
N LEU A 6 33.69 33.19 -1.65
CA LEU A 6 34.77 33.85 -0.95
C LEU A 6 34.31 35.29 -0.70
N PHE A 7 34.39 35.78 0.53
CA PHE A 7 34.52 37.21 0.77
C PHE A 7 35.69 37.46 1.70
N LEU A 8 36.63 38.25 1.19
CA LEU A 8 37.84 38.74 1.84
C LEU A 8 37.60 40.23 2.13
N ALA A 9 37.84 40.67 3.35
CA ALA A 9 38.07 42.09 3.65
C ALA A 9 39.16 42.18 4.73
N ALA A 10 40.21 42.93 4.43
CA ALA A 10 41.45 43.02 5.18
C ALA A 10 41.57 44.30 6.02
N GLY A 11 42.32 44.20 7.14
CA GLY A 11 43.05 45.27 7.85
C GLY A 11 42.24 46.07 8.89
N LEU A 12 42.76 46.49 10.05
CA LEU A 12 44.15 46.59 10.51
C LEU A 12 44.20 46.87 12.04
N LEU A 13 45.20 46.30 12.70
CA LEU A 13 45.94 46.74 13.92
C LEU A 13 45.32 46.83 15.34
N MET A 14 45.89 45.98 16.20
CA MET A 14 46.40 46.20 17.57
C MET A 14 45.49 46.75 18.69
N GLY A 15 45.18 45.84 19.60
CA GLY A 15 44.97 46.12 21.03
C GLY A 15 45.14 44.82 21.81
N MET A 16 46.33 44.56 22.35
CA MET A 16 46.50 43.52 23.36
C MET A 16 45.78 43.96 24.63
N SER A 17 44.84 43.17 25.15
CA SER A 17 44.50 43.10 26.57
C SER A 17 43.53 41.94 26.84
N GLY A 18 44.02 40.94 27.59
CA GLY A 18 43.23 39.98 28.34
C GLY A 18 42.68 38.79 27.55
N CYS A 19 43.39 37.66 27.58
CA CYS A 19 42.71 36.36 27.56
C CYS A 19 41.87 36.28 28.83
N ASP A 20 40.54 36.28 28.70
CA ASP A 20 39.65 35.79 29.75
C ASP A 20 39.64 34.26 29.61
N ASP A 21 40.35 33.56 30.49
CA ASP A 21 40.48 32.09 30.51
C ASP A 21 39.21 31.39 31.03
N LYS A 22 38.06 32.04 30.94
CA LYS A 22 36.76 31.46 31.31
C LYS A 22 36.02 30.95 30.08
N LEU A 23 36.60 29.96 29.42
CA LEU A 23 35.77 28.94 28.80
C LEU A 23 35.17 28.15 29.95
N GLU A 24 33.87 28.33 30.21
CA GLU A 24 33.15 27.41 31.08
C GLU A 24 33.35 26.01 30.50
N THR A 25 34.07 25.18 31.24
CA THR A 25 34.03 23.73 31.04
C THR A 25 32.57 23.34 31.21
N PHE A 26 31.87 23.07 30.12
CA PHE A 26 30.56 22.46 30.18
C PHE A 26 30.73 21.17 30.99
N GLU A 27 30.27 21.16 32.23
CA GLU A 27 30.32 19.96 33.06
C GLU A 27 29.50 18.88 32.35
N THR A 28 30.10 17.71 32.15
CA THR A 28 29.39 16.56 31.59
C THR A 28 28.31 16.15 32.60
N VAL A 29 27.08 16.56 32.37
CA VAL A 29 25.92 16.18 33.19
C VAL A 29 25.49 14.78 32.78
N GLY A 30 25.69 13.79 33.65
CA GLY A 30 25.25 12.40 33.44
C GLY A 30 26.17 11.38 34.11
N GLU A 31 25.88 10.09 33.93
CA GLU A 31 26.70 9.01 34.48
C GLU A 31 28.04 8.93 33.72
N ILE A 32 29.16 9.04 34.45
CA ILE A 32 30.53 8.97 33.90
C ILE A 32 31.24 7.65 34.23
N LYS A 33 30.54 6.71 34.87
CA LYS A 33 31.08 5.38 35.14
C LYS A 33 31.23 4.64 33.81
N ALA A 34 32.25 3.79 33.69
CA ALA A 34 32.38 2.91 32.53
C ALA A 34 31.12 2.05 32.38
N PRO A 35 30.44 2.08 31.22
CA PRO A 35 29.18 1.37 31.04
C PRO A 35 29.43 -0.14 30.87
N THR A 36 28.42 -0.95 31.18
CA THR A 36 28.48 -2.41 31.00
C THR A 36 27.83 -2.80 29.68
N ALA A 37 28.41 -3.77 28.97
CA ALA A 37 27.82 -4.31 27.74
C ALA A 37 26.52 -5.05 28.07
N ILE A 38 25.55 -4.99 27.17
CA ILE A 38 24.34 -5.83 27.26
C ILE A 38 24.73 -7.24 26.84
N GLU A 39 24.39 -8.25 27.63
CA GLU A 39 24.67 -9.65 27.30
C GLU A 39 23.88 -10.10 26.06
N SER A 40 24.50 -10.91 25.19
CA SER A 40 23.86 -11.38 23.95
C SER A 40 22.57 -12.15 24.23
N THR A 41 22.49 -12.88 25.35
CA THR A 41 21.31 -13.64 25.77
C THR A 41 20.13 -12.76 26.21
N ALA A 42 20.37 -11.47 26.49
CA ALA A 42 19.33 -10.51 26.85
C ALA A 42 18.78 -9.73 25.65
N ILE A 43 19.37 -9.92 24.47
CA ILE A 43 18.93 -9.32 23.22
C ILE A 43 18.19 -10.39 22.43
N HIS A 44 16.95 -10.11 22.10
CA HIS A 44 16.06 -10.99 21.38
C HIS A 44 15.68 -10.37 20.04
N TYR A 45 15.18 -11.19 19.12
CA TYR A 45 14.66 -10.70 17.86
C TYR A 45 13.39 -11.43 17.45
N GLU A 46 12.63 -10.76 16.60
CA GLU A 46 11.45 -11.28 15.91
C GLU A 46 11.60 -11.00 14.41
N SER A 47 11.41 -12.04 13.60
CA SER A 47 11.40 -11.92 12.13
C SER A 47 10.03 -11.46 11.67
N LEU A 48 9.97 -10.28 11.07
CA LEU A 48 8.76 -9.67 10.53
C LEU A 48 8.87 -9.56 9.00
N PRO A 49 7.76 -9.46 8.24
CA PRO A 49 7.82 -9.33 6.78
C PRO A 49 8.60 -8.07 6.35
N GLY A 50 9.79 -8.24 5.76
CA GLY A 50 10.65 -7.14 5.32
C GLY A 50 11.29 -6.34 6.47
N GLN A 51 11.28 -6.89 7.70
CA GLN A 51 11.65 -6.20 8.92
C GLN A 51 12.31 -7.14 9.95
N ILE A 52 13.21 -6.59 10.75
CA ILE A 52 13.74 -7.26 11.94
C ILE A 52 13.40 -6.39 13.15
N ARG A 53 12.70 -6.94 14.13
CA ARG A 53 12.49 -6.29 15.42
C ARG A 53 13.52 -6.83 16.42
N LEU A 54 14.39 -5.97 16.91
CA LEU A 54 15.32 -6.26 18.01
C LEU A 54 14.70 -5.74 19.31
N TYR A 55 14.75 -6.52 20.38
CA TYR A 55 14.18 -6.10 21.66
C TYR A 55 14.95 -6.67 22.86
N TRP A 56 14.94 -5.93 23.96
CA TRP A 56 15.61 -6.23 25.23
C TRP A 56 14.86 -5.61 26.40
N THR A 57 15.16 -6.05 27.61
CA THR A 57 14.54 -5.49 28.83
C THR A 57 15.22 -4.19 29.23
N VAL A 58 14.43 -3.13 29.40
CA VAL A 58 14.90 -1.86 29.99
C VAL A 58 14.87 -1.97 31.51
N THR A 59 15.96 -1.58 32.16
CA THR A 59 16.06 -1.46 33.62
C THR A 59 15.94 0.01 34.03
N GLU A 60 15.38 0.28 35.22
CA GLU A 60 15.21 1.66 35.72
C GLU A 60 16.53 2.44 35.85
N ASP A 61 17.62 1.73 36.19
CA ASP A 61 18.98 2.27 36.24
C ASP A 61 19.92 1.35 35.43
N PRO A 62 20.05 1.58 34.10
CA PRO A 62 20.77 0.68 33.21
C PRO A 62 22.29 0.82 33.27
N GLY A 63 22.83 1.80 34.01
CA GLY A 63 24.28 2.01 34.12
C GLY A 63 24.94 2.51 32.82
N PHE A 64 24.17 3.12 31.92
CA PHE A 64 24.62 3.77 30.70
C PHE A 64 23.68 4.91 30.28
N GLU A 65 24.17 5.82 29.43
CA GLU A 65 23.45 7.00 28.98
C GLU A 65 22.71 6.80 27.64
N TYR A 66 23.35 6.11 26.69
CA TYR A 66 22.74 5.72 25.42
C TYR A 66 23.34 4.43 24.86
N LEU A 67 22.64 3.81 23.91
CA LEU A 67 23.06 2.62 23.19
C LEU A 67 23.30 2.99 21.72
N LYS A 68 24.34 2.42 21.11
CA LYS A 68 24.46 2.35 19.65
C LYS A 68 24.28 0.92 19.17
N VAL A 69 23.53 0.76 18.09
CA VAL A 69 23.39 -0.49 17.37
C VAL A 69 23.98 -0.30 15.98
N TYR A 70 24.93 -1.14 15.61
CA TYR A 70 25.60 -1.11 14.31
C TYR A 70 25.20 -2.34 13.51
N TYR A 71 24.99 -2.17 12.22
CA TYR A 71 24.82 -3.29 11.29
C TYR A 71 25.17 -2.86 9.87
N TYR A 72 25.45 -3.84 9.02
CA TYR A 72 25.60 -3.62 7.58
C TYR A 72 24.24 -3.84 6.90
N ASP A 73 23.74 -2.82 6.21
CA ASP A 73 22.54 -2.96 5.40
C ASP A 73 22.91 -3.52 4.01
N HIS A 74 22.52 -4.76 3.76
CA HIS A 74 22.77 -5.44 2.49
C HIS A 74 22.03 -4.81 1.30
N LEU A 75 20.93 -4.08 1.52
CA LEU A 75 20.15 -3.46 0.45
C LEU A 75 20.79 -2.15 -0.01
N SER A 76 21.05 -1.21 0.91
CA SER A 76 21.74 0.05 0.59
C SER A 76 23.26 -0.09 0.42
N LYS A 77 23.85 -1.19 0.92
CA LYS A 77 25.29 -1.45 0.96
C LYS A 77 26.06 -0.46 1.84
N GLU A 78 25.47 -0.07 2.96
CA GLU A 78 26.04 0.90 3.90
C GLU A 78 26.14 0.33 5.32
N ASP A 79 27.16 0.78 6.06
CA ASP A 79 27.23 0.57 7.50
C ASP A 79 26.30 1.56 8.21
N VAL A 80 25.31 1.05 8.93
CA VAL A 80 24.30 1.84 9.62
C VAL A 80 24.61 1.88 11.11
N THR A 81 24.47 3.07 11.72
CA THR A 81 24.52 3.25 13.17
C THR A 81 23.20 3.84 13.66
N LEU A 82 22.53 3.13 14.55
CA LEU A 82 21.33 3.60 15.22
C LEU A 82 21.70 4.11 16.61
N LEU A 83 21.30 5.34 16.93
CA LEU A 83 21.43 5.91 18.26
C LEU A 83 20.12 5.67 19.03
N VAL A 84 20.22 4.95 20.14
CA VAL A 84 19.08 4.44 20.89
C VAL A 84 19.13 4.99 22.32
N SER A 85 18.00 5.52 22.79
CA SER A 85 17.88 6.02 24.17
C SER A 85 18.00 4.88 25.17
N LYS A 86 18.59 5.15 26.35
CA LYS A 86 18.61 4.19 27.47
C LYS A 86 17.23 3.75 27.96
N TYR A 87 16.18 4.49 27.63
CA TYR A 87 14.79 4.17 27.97
C TYR A 87 14.06 3.36 26.88
N THR A 88 14.73 3.05 25.77
CA THR A 88 14.16 2.27 24.67
C THR A 88 14.55 0.80 24.81
N GLY A 89 13.56 -0.09 24.74
CA GLY A 89 13.72 -1.55 24.83
C GLY A 89 13.57 -2.28 23.51
N GLU A 90 13.33 -1.56 22.41
CA GLU A 90 13.14 -2.17 21.10
C GLU A 90 13.55 -1.22 19.97
N VAL A 91 13.95 -1.81 18.84
CA VAL A 91 14.17 -1.11 17.59
C VAL A 91 13.64 -1.97 16.45
N LEU A 92 12.91 -1.34 15.53
CA LEU A 92 12.49 -1.95 14.28
C LEU A 92 13.47 -1.55 13.18
N ILE A 93 13.99 -2.54 12.46
CA ILE A 93 14.89 -2.38 11.32
C ILE A 93 14.10 -2.69 10.06
N ASP A 94 13.70 -1.62 9.36
CA ASP A 94 12.93 -1.71 8.11
C ASP A 94 13.80 -2.08 6.92
N ASN A 95 13.16 -2.50 5.83
CA ASN A 95 13.79 -2.82 4.54
C ASN A 95 14.88 -3.89 4.62
N THR A 96 14.76 -4.81 5.58
CA THR A 96 15.64 -5.98 5.68
C THR A 96 15.02 -7.14 4.91
N LEU A 97 15.79 -7.84 4.08
CA LEU A 97 15.25 -8.88 3.18
C LEU A 97 15.72 -10.28 3.61
N ALA A 98 14.82 -11.25 3.56
CA ALA A 98 15.12 -12.63 3.95
C ALA A 98 16.20 -13.27 3.05
N ARG A 99 16.27 -12.87 1.77
CA ARG A 99 17.26 -13.33 0.78
C ARG A 99 18.72 -13.08 1.18
N PHE A 100 18.96 -12.14 2.10
CA PHE A 100 20.30 -11.82 2.58
C PHE A 100 20.75 -12.71 3.76
N GLY A 101 19.85 -13.50 4.33
CA GLY A 101 20.15 -14.41 5.45
C GLY A 101 20.41 -13.66 6.75
N ASP A 102 21.48 -14.01 7.45
CA ASP A 102 21.82 -13.43 8.75
C ASP A 102 22.29 -11.98 8.61
N TYR A 103 21.57 -11.07 9.27
CA TYR A 103 22.09 -9.76 9.64
C TYR A 103 22.83 -9.88 10.96
N THR A 104 23.99 -9.23 11.06
CA THR A 104 24.77 -9.15 12.31
C THR A 104 24.63 -7.76 12.89
N PHE A 105 24.13 -7.68 14.12
CA PHE A 105 23.96 -6.44 14.87
C PHE A 105 24.93 -6.38 16.04
N ALA A 106 25.73 -5.33 16.10
CA ALA A 106 26.63 -5.06 17.22
C ALA A 106 26.03 -3.99 18.14
N PHE A 107 25.93 -4.31 19.43
CA PHE A 107 25.40 -3.45 20.48
C PHE A 107 26.54 -2.89 21.31
N GLN A 108 26.52 -1.59 21.58
CA GLN A 108 27.50 -0.94 22.45
C GLN A 108 26.85 0.17 23.27
N THR A 109 26.92 0.03 24.59
CA THR A 109 26.44 1.05 25.54
C THR A 109 27.50 2.12 25.77
N PHE A 110 27.06 3.35 26.01
CA PHE A 110 27.91 4.51 26.20
C PHE A 110 27.48 5.30 27.42
N ASN A 111 28.44 5.86 28.15
CA ASN A 111 28.19 6.78 29.25
C ASN A 111 28.11 8.24 28.75
N ALA A 112 27.90 9.19 29.66
CA ALA A 112 27.78 10.62 29.32
C ALA A 112 29.09 11.23 28.80
N ALA A 113 30.24 10.60 29.07
CA ALA A 113 31.55 10.99 28.55
C ALA A 113 31.86 10.40 27.16
N ASN A 114 30.92 9.66 26.55
CA ASN A 114 31.08 8.93 25.29
C ASN A 114 32.10 7.79 25.34
N GLU A 115 32.36 7.24 26.52
CA GLU A 115 33.14 6.02 26.67
C GLU A 115 32.23 4.82 26.44
N GLY A 116 32.61 3.95 25.51
CA GLY A 116 31.84 2.77 25.14
C GLY A 116 32.24 1.52 25.92
N SER A 117 31.30 0.60 26.12
CA SER A 117 31.55 -0.75 26.61
C SER A 117 32.15 -1.65 25.50
N ALA A 118 32.39 -2.92 25.82
CA ALA A 118 32.64 -3.94 24.80
C ALA A 118 31.43 -4.12 23.88
N MET A 119 31.66 -4.48 22.62
CA MET A 119 30.56 -4.80 21.70
C MET A 119 30.00 -6.19 21.95
N THR A 120 28.69 -6.30 21.89
CA THR A 120 27.96 -7.57 21.90
C THR A 120 27.30 -7.78 20.54
N GLU A 121 27.55 -8.92 19.90
CA GLU A 121 26.94 -9.24 18.62
C GLU A 121 25.76 -10.20 18.77
N VAL A 122 24.70 -9.96 18.00
CA VAL A 122 23.61 -10.89 17.78
C VAL A 122 23.34 -11.05 16.29
N LYS A 123 22.90 -12.24 15.91
CA LYS A 123 22.43 -12.53 14.56
C LYS A 123 20.91 -12.57 14.55
N ALA A 124 20.31 -12.00 13.52
CA ALA A 124 18.89 -12.05 13.28
C ALA A 124 18.61 -12.20 11.78
N VAL A 125 17.44 -12.72 11.46
CA VAL A 125 16.99 -12.90 10.07
C VAL A 125 15.66 -12.17 9.87
N SER A 126 15.50 -11.56 8.70
CA SER A 126 14.23 -10.94 8.32
C SER A 126 13.23 -12.00 7.87
N GLY A 127 11.93 -11.72 8.03
CA GLY A 127 10.90 -12.46 7.30
C GLY A 127 10.84 -12.01 5.84
N PRO A 128 10.34 -12.85 4.91
CA PRO A 128 10.22 -12.46 3.51
C PRO A 128 9.42 -11.16 3.36
N ALA A 129 9.99 -10.19 2.65
CA ALA A 129 9.31 -8.95 2.36
C ALA A 129 8.07 -9.19 1.48
N PRO A 130 6.97 -8.47 1.73
CA PRO A 130 5.76 -8.64 0.93
C PRO A 130 5.99 -8.19 -0.52
N ILE A 131 5.37 -8.92 -1.45
CA ILE A 131 5.28 -8.52 -2.85
C ILE A 131 4.41 -7.27 -2.96
N THR A 132 4.83 -6.33 -3.80
CA THR A 132 4.03 -5.16 -4.17
C THR A 132 3.50 -5.31 -5.59
N LEU A 133 2.26 -4.91 -5.80
CA LEU A 133 1.58 -4.92 -7.09
C LEU A 133 1.27 -3.49 -7.50
N SER A 134 1.75 -3.08 -8.68
CA SER A 134 1.49 -1.76 -9.25
C SER A 134 0.80 -1.88 -10.60
N GLU A 135 -0.35 -1.21 -10.76
CA GLU A 135 -0.95 -1.04 -12.07
C GLU A 135 -0.02 -0.17 -12.93
N THR A 136 0.43 -0.73 -14.07
CA THR A 136 1.31 -0.02 -15.00
C THR A 136 0.56 0.52 -16.21
N LYS A 137 -0.51 -0.17 -16.62
CA LYS A 137 -1.33 0.22 -17.76
C LYS A 137 -2.75 -0.34 -17.67
N ARG A 138 -3.69 0.46 -18.17
CA ARG A 138 -5.11 0.11 -18.32
C ARG A 138 -5.51 0.25 -19.77
N THR A 139 -6.05 -0.81 -20.38
CA THR A 139 -6.45 -0.83 -21.79
C THR A 139 -7.95 -1.12 -21.89
N LYS A 140 -8.72 -0.19 -22.48
CA LYS A 140 -10.17 -0.37 -22.65
C LYS A 140 -10.45 -1.51 -23.62
N VAL A 141 -11.28 -2.46 -23.21
CA VAL A 141 -11.76 -3.53 -24.08
C VAL A 141 -12.94 -3.00 -24.89
N ALA A 142 -12.88 -3.16 -26.21
CA ALA A 142 -13.94 -2.73 -27.11
C ALA A 142 -15.11 -3.74 -27.09
N LEU A 143 -16.12 -3.44 -26.28
CA LEU A 143 -17.33 -4.26 -26.18
C LEU A 143 -18.31 -3.96 -27.32
N THR A 144 -19.07 -4.96 -27.72
CA THR A 144 -20.18 -4.85 -28.68
C THR A 144 -21.49 -5.27 -28.03
N ALA A 145 -22.61 -4.80 -28.57
CA ALA A 145 -23.93 -5.05 -27.98
C ALA A 145 -24.28 -6.54 -27.90
N ASP A 146 -23.84 -7.33 -28.88
CA ASP A 146 -24.09 -8.79 -28.93
C ASP A 146 -23.34 -9.57 -27.84
N GLN A 147 -22.33 -8.96 -27.20
CA GLN A 147 -21.62 -9.53 -26.05
C GLN A 147 -22.32 -9.24 -24.72
N LEU A 148 -23.31 -8.35 -24.70
CA LEU A 148 -23.96 -7.92 -23.47
C LEU A 148 -25.29 -8.64 -23.28
N SER A 149 -25.52 -9.14 -22.07
CA SER A 149 -26.82 -9.68 -21.66
C SER A 149 -27.16 -9.32 -20.21
N THR A 150 -28.43 -9.45 -19.85
CA THR A 150 -28.92 -9.29 -18.46
C THR A 150 -30.00 -10.33 -18.18
N ASP A 151 -30.15 -10.71 -16.93
CA ASP A 151 -31.22 -11.59 -16.46
C ASP A 151 -32.59 -10.91 -16.34
N ASN A 152 -32.64 -9.58 -16.33
CA ASN A 152 -33.87 -8.87 -16.00
C ASN A 152 -34.06 -7.55 -16.78
N GLN A 153 -33.92 -7.57 -18.11
CA GLN A 153 -34.14 -6.40 -18.98
C GLN A 153 -35.54 -5.79 -18.82
N GLU A 154 -35.63 -4.46 -18.69
CA GLU A 154 -36.91 -3.74 -18.81
C GLU A 154 -37.45 -3.85 -20.25
N PRO A 155 -38.69 -4.32 -20.49
CA PRO A 155 -39.19 -4.57 -21.85
C PRO A 155 -39.44 -3.33 -22.71
N THR A 156 -39.61 -2.16 -22.10
CA THR A 156 -40.12 -0.96 -22.81
C THR A 156 -39.07 0.14 -22.98
N GLU A 157 -37.99 0.10 -22.20
CA GLU A 157 -36.96 1.13 -22.23
C GLU A 157 -35.62 0.59 -21.70
N GLY A 158 -34.60 1.42 -21.85
CA GLY A 158 -33.27 1.17 -21.31
C GLY A 158 -32.63 -0.16 -21.73
N PRO A 159 -32.50 -0.45 -23.05
CA PRO A 159 -31.83 -1.65 -23.53
C PRO A 159 -30.36 -1.68 -23.08
N ILE A 160 -29.84 -2.89 -22.83
CA ILE A 160 -28.46 -3.08 -22.37
C ILE A 160 -27.39 -2.51 -23.31
N ALA A 161 -27.67 -2.42 -24.61
CA ALA A 161 -26.79 -1.81 -25.60
C ALA A 161 -26.45 -0.33 -25.29
N ASN A 162 -27.30 0.37 -24.53
CA ASN A 162 -27.03 1.75 -24.12
C ASN A 162 -25.81 1.86 -23.21
N LEU A 163 -25.38 0.78 -22.54
CA LEU A 163 -24.20 0.82 -21.67
C LEU A 163 -22.88 1.09 -22.39
N ILE A 164 -22.84 0.99 -23.71
CA ILE A 164 -21.60 1.10 -24.49
C ILE A 164 -21.75 2.08 -25.66
N ASP A 165 -22.78 2.93 -25.64
CA ASP A 165 -23.06 3.88 -26.71
C ASP A 165 -22.31 5.22 -26.54
N ASN A 166 -21.62 5.42 -25.42
CA ASN A 166 -20.89 6.64 -25.05
C ASN A 166 -21.80 7.89 -24.95
N ASN A 167 -23.03 7.71 -24.51
CA ASN A 167 -24.01 8.76 -24.28
C ASN A 167 -24.67 8.63 -22.91
N THR A 168 -24.22 9.44 -21.94
CA THR A 168 -24.79 9.44 -20.58
C THR A 168 -26.25 9.90 -20.48
N ASN A 169 -26.91 10.27 -21.58
CA ASN A 169 -28.35 10.58 -21.61
C ASN A 169 -29.22 9.36 -21.98
N THR A 170 -28.63 8.29 -22.52
CA THR A 170 -29.26 6.97 -22.60
C THR A 170 -28.87 6.17 -21.35
N PHE A 171 -29.55 5.04 -21.16
CA PHE A 171 -29.35 4.22 -19.97
C PHE A 171 -29.78 2.78 -20.20
N PHE A 172 -29.22 1.86 -19.43
CA PHE A 172 -29.76 0.55 -19.17
C PHE A 172 -30.65 0.57 -17.93
N HIS A 173 -31.70 -0.26 -17.93
CA HIS A 173 -32.58 -0.43 -16.78
C HIS A 173 -32.99 -1.90 -16.63
N THR A 174 -32.80 -2.47 -15.44
CA THR A 174 -33.46 -3.74 -15.12
C THR A 174 -34.93 -3.53 -14.80
N ARG A 175 -35.73 -4.59 -14.86
CA ARG A 175 -37.19 -4.49 -14.86
C ARG A 175 -37.73 -3.79 -13.62
N TRP A 176 -38.20 -2.56 -13.81
CA TRP A 176 -38.92 -1.79 -12.80
C TRP A 176 -40.43 -1.93 -12.97
N SER A 177 -40.88 -2.26 -14.19
CA SER A 177 -42.28 -2.56 -14.46
C SER A 177 -42.71 -3.88 -13.82
N SER A 178 -44.01 -4.05 -13.61
CA SER A 178 -44.55 -5.30 -13.05
C SER A 178 -44.44 -6.46 -14.05
N PRO A 179 -44.09 -7.69 -13.60
CA PRO A 179 -43.63 -8.03 -12.26
C PRO A 179 -42.14 -7.70 -12.04
N GLN A 180 -41.83 -7.10 -10.89
CA GLN A 180 -40.44 -6.87 -10.47
C GLN A 180 -39.83 -8.16 -9.91
N VAL A 181 -38.58 -8.42 -10.28
CA VAL A 181 -37.71 -9.43 -9.66
C VAL A 181 -36.87 -8.73 -8.58
N PRO A 182 -36.68 -9.29 -7.38
CA PRO A 182 -35.76 -8.70 -6.40
C PRO A 182 -34.30 -8.81 -6.86
N LEU A 183 -33.42 -7.99 -6.28
CA LEU A 183 -31.97 -8.17 -6.39
C LEU A 183 -31.54 -9.49 -5.69
N PRO A 184 -30.44 -10.14 -6.09
CA PRO A 184 -29.43 -9.66 -7.05
C PRO A 184 -29.83 -9.85 -8.51
N GLN A 185 -29.31 -8.96 -9.38
CA GLN A 185 -29.49 -8.98 -10.84
C GLN A 185 -28.17 -8.58 -11.49
N TYR A 186 -27.92 -8.97 -12.74
CA TYR A 186 -26.63 -8.73 -13.39
C TYR A 186 -26.73 -8.12 -14.78
N ILE A 187 -25.65 -7.44 -15.16
CA ILE A 187 -25.22 -7.39 -16.55
C ILE A 187 -24.07 -8.40 -16.73
N GLN A 188 -24.03 -9.04 -17.88
CA GLN A 188 -23.02 -10.02 -18.27
C GLN A 188 -22.32 -9.55 -19.54
N VAL A 189 -21.03 -9.83 -19.61
CA VAL A 189 -20.20 -9.65 -20.80
C VAL A 189 -19.64 -11.01 -21.20
N ASP A 190 -19.94 -11.44 -22.42
CA ASP A 190 -19.39 -12.63 -23.04
C ASP A 190 -18.27 -12.22 -24.02
N PHE A 191 -17.03 -12.50 -23.64
CA PHE A 191 -15.86 -12.11 -24.41
C PHE A 191 -15.56 -13.12 -25.53
N ASN A 192 -15.03 -12.62 -26.65
CA ASN A 192 -14.55 -13.47 -27.75
C ASN A 192 -13.15 -14.06 -27.47
N GLU A 193 -12.46 -13.53 -26.46
CA GLU A 193 -11.11 -13.89 -26.06
C GLU A 193 -11.01 -13.99 -24.53
N GLU A 194 -9.87 -14.50 -24.05
CA GLU A 194 -9.64 -14.64 -22.60
C GLU A 194 -9.05 -13.37 -22.02
N HIS A 195 -9.57 -12.96 -20.85
CA HIS A 195 -9.07 -11.85 -20.03
C HIS A 195 -8.59 -12.39 -18.67
N GLU A 196 -7.80 -11.61 -17.92
CA GLU A 196 -7.21 -12.05 -16.64
C GLU A 196 -7.28 -10.97 -15.57
N ASN A 197 -6.38 -9.98 -15.61
CA ASN A 197 -6.40 -8.86 -14.68
C ASN A 197 -7.26 -7.76 -15.27
N PHE A 198 -8.19 -7.22 -14.49
CA PHE A 198 -9.16 -6.30 -15.02
C PHE A 198 -9.56 -5.20 -14.05
N ALA A 199 -10.15 -4.15 -14.60
CA ALA A 199 -10.88 -3.14 -13.86
C ALA A 199 -12.16 -2.78 -14.61
N ILE A 200 -13.12 -2.18 -13.89
CA ILE A 200 -14.35 -1.68 -14.50
C ILE A 200 -14.49 -0.18 -14.26
N GLN A 201 -15.29 0.43 -15.12
CA GLN A 201 -15.81 1.77 -14.93
C GLN A 201 -17.27 1.77 -15.31
N TYR A 202 -18.06 2.58 -14.63
CA TYR A 202 -19.42 2.84 -15.06
C TYR A 202 -19.85 4.26 -14.71
N THR A 203 -20.89 4.74 -15.39
CA THR A 203 -21.54 6.00 -15.06
C THR A 203 -22.97 5.74 -14.64
N THR A 204 -23.39 6.32 -13.52
CA THR A 204 -24.79 6.27 -13.07
C THR A 204 -25.70 7.02 -14.04
N ARG A 205 -26.97 6.61 -14.11
CA ARG A 205 -27.97 7.22 -15.00
C ARG A 205 -28.10 8.72 -14.79
N ASN A 206 -28.30 9.48 -15.88
CA ASN A 206 -28.77 10.85 -15.82
C ASN A 206 -30.27 10.90 -15.47
N VAL A 207 -30.59 11.06 -14.19
CA VAL A 207 -31.97 11.11 -13.70
C VAL A 207 -32.11 12.06 -12.51
N GLY A 208 -33.33 12.56 -12.29
CA GLY A 208 -33.66 13.46 -11.17
C GLY A 208 -34.14 12.76 -9.88
N ASN A 209 -34.32 11.44 -9.90
CA ASN A 209 -34.69 10.65 -8.73
C ASN A 209 -33.44 10.10 -8.01
N SER A 210 -33.65 9.39 -6.89
CA SER A 210 -32.59 8.89 -6.02
C SER A 210 -32.55 7.36 -5.88
N ASP A 211 -33.46 6.65 -6.52
CA ASP A 211 -33.63 5.20 -6.47
C ASP A 211 -32.95 4.48 -7.64
N GLY A 212 -32.57 3.22 -7.45
CA GLY A 212 -32.07 2.35 -8.52
C GLY A 212 -30.60 2.57 -8.93
N PHE A 213 -29.84 3.40 -8.23
CA PHE A 213 -28.39 3.42 -8.41
C PHE A 213 -27.77 2.19 -7.72
N PRO A 214 -26.88 1.42 -8.38
CA PRO A 214 -26.13 0.36 -7.69
C PRO A 214 -25.38 0.91 -6.47
N THR A 215 -25.55 0.27 -5.31
CA THR A 215 -24.86 0.65 -4.05
C THR A 215 -23.87 -0.41 -3.58
N ALA A 216 -24.05 -1.66 -4.03
CA ALA A 216 -23.10 -2.75 -3.89
C ALA A 216 -23.24 -3.73 -5.06
N ALA A 217 -22.14 -4.35 -5.46
CA ALA A 217 -22.11 -5.33 -6.54
C ALA A 217 -20.98 -6.34 -6.34
N ASP A 218 -21.21 -7.58 -6.74
CA ASP A 218 -20.16 -8.59 -6.86
C ASP A 218 -19.62 -8.60 -8.30
N LEU A 219 -18.30 -8.65 -8.43
CA LEU A 219 -17.64 -8.87 -9.71
C LEU A 219 -17.39 -10.36 -9.83
N GLN A 220 -18.03 -11.00 -10.80
CA GLN A 220 -17.92 -12.44 -11.01
C GLN A 220 -17.29 -12.75 -12.35
N ILE A 221 -16.55 -13.85 -12.40
CA ILE A 221 -15.95 -14.38 -13.62
C ILE A 221 -16.37 -15.82 -13.84
N SER A 222 -16.31 -16.27 -15.10
CA SER A 222 -16.53 -17.65 -15.48
C SER A 222 -15.74 -18.01 -16.74
N GLN A 223 -15.30 -19.27 -16.84
CA GLN A 223 -14.66 -19.81 -18.04
C GLN A 223 -15.68 -20.40 -19.03
N ASP A 224 -16.81 -20.90 -18.55
CA ASP A 224 -17.80 -21.66 -19.34
C ASP A 224 -19.19 -20.99 -19.43
N GLY A 225 -19.40 -19.89 -18.70
CA GLY A 225 -20.67 -19.17 -18.63
C GLY A 225 -21.72 -19.85 -17.75
N VAL A 226 -21.40 -20.99 -17.12
CA VAL A 226 -22.32 -21.80 -16.31
C VAL A 226 -21.92 -21.73 -14.84
N GLU A 227 -20.67 -22.00 -14.52
CA GLU A 227 -20.14 -21.94 -13.15
C GLU A 227 -19.50 -20.58 -12.91
N TRP A 228 -19.93 -19.88 -11.85
CA TRP A 228 -19.56 -18.50 -11.58
C TRP A 228 -18.87 -18.36 -10.24
N GLU A 229 -17.84 -17.51 -10.20
CA GLU A 229 -17.07 -17.20 -9.00
C GLU A 229 -17.02 -15.70 -8.77
N THR A 230 -17.35 -15.26 -7.55
CA THR A 230 -17.13 -13.88 -7.12
C THR A 230 -15.65 -13.68 -6.78
N VAL A 231 -14.98 -12.78 -7.51
CA VAL A 231 -13.56 -12.44 -7.31
C VAL A 231 -13.34 -11.18 -6.48
N THR A 232 -14.34 -10.30 -6.42
CA THR A 232 -14.36 -9.16 -5.49
C THR A 232 -15.79 -8.67 -5.26
N SER A 233 -16.01 -7.99 -4.14
CA SER A 233 -17.30 -7.37 -3.78
C SER A 233 -17.09 -5.88 -3.57
N LEU A 234 -17.87 -5.07 -4.28
CA LEU A 234 -17.86 -3.61 -4.21
C LEU A 234 -18.97 -3.13 -3.27
N SER A 235 -18.68 -2.09 -2.49
CA SER A 235 -19.66 -1.43 -1.62
C SER A 235 -19.40 0.08 -1.58
N GLY A 236 -20.39 0.85 -1.13
CA GLY A 236 -20.29 2.31 -1.10
C GLY A 236 -20.26 2.94 -2.49
N LEU A 237 -20.83 2.25 -3.48
CA LEU A 237 -20.90 2.71 -4.87
C LEU A 237 -21.73 4.01 -4.98
N PRO A 238 -21.43 4.89 -5.96
CA PRO A 238 -22.08 6.19 -6.07
C PRO A 238 -23.59 6.09 -6.31
N ALA A 239 -24.35 6.80 -5.50
CA ALA A 239 -25.82 6.89 -5.58
C ALA A 239 -26.30 8.31 -5.97
N LYS A 240 -25.62 8.90 -6.96
CA LYS A 240 -25.93 10.24 -7.49
C LYS A 240 -25.94 10.20 -9.02
N SER A 241 -26.81 11.00 -9.63
CA SER A 241 -26.93 11.15 -11.08
C SER A 241 -25.60 11.57 -11.75
N VAL A 242 -25.33 11.01 -12.93
CA VAL A 242 -24.14 11.30 -13.78
C VAL A 242 -22.84 11.34 -12.99
N THR A 243 -22.59 10.27 -12.23
CA THR A 243 -21.38 10.11 -11.43
C THR A 243 -20.63 8.88 -11.92
N GLU A 244 -19.36 9.09 -12.23
CA GLU A 244 -18.45 8.03 -12.65
C GLU A 244 -17.95 7.26 -11.43
N TYR A 245 -17.87 5.95 -11.57
CA TYR A 245 -17.12 5.06 -10.68
C TYR A 245 -16.04 4.36 -11.48
N VAL A 246 -14.83 4.34 -10.93
CA VAL A 246 -13.69 3.59 -11.46
C VAL A 246 -13.25 2.63 -10.35
N SER A 247 -13.18 1.34 -10.65
CA SER A 247 -12.69 0.36 -9.68
C SER A 247 -11.16 0.36 -9.61
N ASP A 248 -10.65 -0.11 -8.47
CA ASP A 248 -9.33 -0.72 -8.40
C ASP A 248 -9.25 -1.92 -9.35
N PHE A 249 -8.03 -2.34 -9.69
CA PHE A 249 -7.84 -3.55 -10.49
C PHE A 249 -8.03 -4.81 -9.63
N VAL A 250 -8.39 -5.90 -10.30
CA VAL A 250 -8.59 -7.22 -9.73
C VAL A 250 -7.59 -8.18 -10.36
N ILE A 251 -6.94 -9.01 -9.53
CA ILE A 251 -6.07 -10.11 -9.96
C ILE A 251 -6.70 -11.43 -9.54
N PRO A 252 -7.51 -12.07 -10.41
CA PRO A 252 -8.11 -13.37 -10.11
C PRO A 252 -7.10 -14.52 -10.04
N GLY A 253 -5.89 -14.33 -10.59
CA GLY A 253 -4.87 -15.38 -10.72
C GLY A 253 -5.23 -16.45 -11.77
N LYS A 254 -6.18 -16.17 -12.67
CA LYS A 254 -6.64 -17.06 -13.73
C LYS A 254 -7.34 -16.28 -14.84
N LYS A 255 -7.34 -16.88 -16.03
CA LYS A 255 -8.07 -16.39 -17.20
C LYS A 255 -9.55 -16.74 -17.16
N PHE A 256 -10.38 -15.92 -17.82
CA PHE A 256 -11.82 -16.12 -17.96
C PHE A 256 -12.34 -15.57 -19.30
N LYS A 257 -13.55 -15.98 -19.69
CA LYS A 257 -14.24 -15.53 -20.92
C LYS A 257 -15.59 -14.87 -20.67
N HIS A 258 -16.07 -14.91 -19.43
CA HIS A 258 -17.36 -14.36 -19.06
C HIS A 258 -17.21 -13.54 -17.78
N PHE A 259 -17.85 -12.38 -17.74
CA PHE A 259 -17.85 -11.49 -16.60
C PHE A 259 -19.28 -11.09 -16.24
N ARG A 260 -19.56 -10.95 -14.94
CA ARG A 260 -20.81 -10.36 -14.43
C ARG A 260 -20.52 -9.24 -13.45
N PHE A 261 -21.23 -8.13 -13.66
CA PHE A 261 -21.44 -7.12 -12.63
C PHE A 261 -22.80 -7.42 -11.98
N LEU A 262 -22.77 -8.17 -10.87
CA LEU A 262 -23.94 -8.64 -10.15
C LEU A 262 -24.32 -7.62 -9.07
N VAL A 263 -25.31 -6.78 -9.33
CA VAL A 263 -25.79 -5.77 -8.39
C VAL A 263 -26.55 -6.46 -7.25
N THR A 264 -26.02 -6.34 -6.03
CA THR A 264 -26.58 -6.98 -4.83
C THR A 264 -27.43 -6.02 -4.00
N SER A 265 -27.23 -4.71 -4.15
CA SER A 265 -28.10 -3.69 -3.56
C SER A 265 -28.17 -2.44 -4.44
N ALA A 266 -29.30 -1.74 -4.35
CA ALA A 266 -29.51 -0.47 -5.03
C ALA A 266 -30.10 0.58 -4.07
N SER A 267 -29.88 1.85 -4.40
CA SER A 267 -30.34 3.00 -3.62
C SER A 267 -31.86 2.99 -3.43
N ALA A 268 -32.30 3.56 -2.30
CA ALA A 268 -33.69 3.58 -1.87
C ALA A 268 -34.35 2.18 -1.76
N ASN A 269 -33.56 1.12 -1.57
CA ASN A 269 -34.02 -0.29 -1.52
C ASN A 269 -34.81 -0.70 -2.78
N ALA A 270 -34.45 -0.14 -3.93
CA ALA A 270 -35.04 -0.53 -5.21
C ALA A 270 -34.76 -2.01 -5.51
N LYS A 271 -35.71 -2.67 -6.20
CA LYS A 271 -35.56 -4.05 -6.69
C LYS A 271 -34.95 -4.13 -8.09
N TYR A 272 -34.58 -2.98 -8.63
CA TYR A 272 -34.00 -2.81 -9.95
C TYR A 272 -32.77 -1.92 -9.83
N PHE A 273 -31.98 -1.87 -10.89
CA PHE A 273 -30.92 -0.89 -11.03
C PHE A 273 -30.88 -0.32 -12.45
N HIS A 274 -30.21 0.82 -12.57
CA HIS A 274 -29.96 1.48 -13.85
C HIS A 274 -28.59 2.14 -13.87
N MET A 275 -28.02 2.22 -15.06
CA MET A 275 -26.67 2.72 -15.33
C MET A 275 -26.66 3.34 -16.74
N SER A 276 -25.84 4.35 -16.99
CA SER A 276 -25.72 4.96 -18.31
C SER A 276 -24.63 4.34 -19.16
N GLU A 277 -23.44 4.16 -18.60
CA GLU A 277 -22.29 3.62 -19.32
C GLU A 277 -21.63 2.52 -18.50
N PHE A 278 -20.99 1.57 -19.17
CA PHE A 278 -20.15 0.53 -18.62
C PHE A 278 -18.91 0.37 -19.49
N SER A 279 -17.76 0.15 -18.87
CA SER A 279 -16.50 -0.12 -19.54
C SER A 279 -15.73 -1.16 -18.75
N PHE A 280 -15.11 -2.07 -19.50
CA PHE A 280 -14.22 -3.09 -18.99
C PHE A 280 -12.81 -2.82 -19.51
N TYR A 281 -11.81 -3.06 -18.67
CA TYR A 281 -10.41 -2.81 -18.99
C TYR A 281 -9.55 -4.01 -18.66
N ASP A 282 -8.63 -4.35 -19.56
CA ASP A 282 -7.48 -5.17 -19.23
C ASP A 282 -6.45 -4.34 -18.46
N VAL A 283 -5.87 -4.93 -17.43
CA VAL A 283 -4.89 -4.26 -16.56
C VAL A 283 -3.56 -5.01 -16.61
N GLU A 284 -2.50 -4.28 -16.96
CA GLU A 284 -1.13 -4.77 -16.84
C GLU A 284 -0.60 -4.40 -15.45
N VAL A 285 -0.18 -5.40 -14.68
CA VAL A 285 0.33 -5.22 -13.32
C VAL A 285 1.79 -5.62 -13.29
N GLU A 286 2.63 -4.76 -12.72
CA GLU A 286 3.99 -5.08 -12.36
C GLU A 286 4.03 -5.70 -10.97
N VAL A 287 4.74 -6.82 -10.87
CA VAL A 287 4.93 -7.56 -9.62
C VAL A 287 6.36 -7.29 -9.16
N TYR A 288 6.49 -6.52 -8.08
CA TYR A 288 7.77 -6.29 -7.44
C TYR A 288 7.90 -7.22 -6.23
N ASP A 289 8.79 -8.20 -6.35
CA ASP A 289 9.19 -9.08 -5.26
C ASP A 289 10.60 -8.69 -4.78
N PRO A 290 10.75 -8.02 -3.62
CA PRO A 290 12.05 -7.63 -3.10
C PRO A 290 12.99 -8.84 -2.90
N GLU A 291 12.43 -10.02 -2.64
CA GLU A 291 13.21 -11.23 -2.35
C GLU A 291 13.88 -11.83 -3.60
N THR A 292 13.39 -11.49 -4.79
CA THR A 292 13.93 -12.01 -6.06
C THR A 292 14.36 -10.92 -7.04
N ALA A 293 13.98 -9.65 -6.82
CA ALA A 293 14.34 -8.53 -7.67
C ALA A 293 15.87 -8.43 -7.90
N PRO A 294 16.33 -7.98 -9.07
CA PRO A 294 17.75 -7.68 -9.27
C PRO A 294 18.22 -6.63 -8.25
N LEU A 295 19.45 -6.81 -7.75
CA LEU A 295 20.12 -5.81 -6.92
C LEU A 295 20.95 -4.92 -7.83
N ASP A 296 20.84 -3.61 -7.65
CA ASP A 296 21.65 -2.59 -8.33
C ASP A 296 23.12 -2.62 -7.88
#